data_AF-A0A317IEH7-F1
#
_entry.id   AF-A0A317IEH7-F1
#
_cell.length_a   1.000
_cell.length_b   1.000
_cell.length_c   1.000
_cell.angle_alpha   90.00
_cell.angle_beta   90.00
_cell.angle_gamma   90.00
#
_symmetry.space_group_name_H-M   'P 1'
#
loop_
_entity.id
_entity.type
_entity.pdbx_description
1 polymer ?
#
loop_
_entity_poly.entity_id
_entity_poly.type
_entity_poly.pdbx_seq_one_letter_code
_entity_poly.pdbx_strand_id
1 'polypeptide(L)'
;MLESFGRGLKMIGASIRMGWRDKRLLWPSFFSVIANFFFGTLLLVQGIGFFQSNPGASAAPQHIAKQSHLLLRHIQSGNWAQAGGLNGAFDQGGFGSQIFSGNNECAWIAFLIVALWWLTNRFLEGVTTALVYSHLTEGPGSGKFSIACRAVLSSMEAIFWLGAATFIAKTIAGWLRGKKGAGVFGFGLGFLANLVQVFWTLAGHLILPAIVIEGATFWGALKRADKMASGNLLTIGFGEVGVDALFAGISWLMGGLGVTAFYLAFSQGMLLTPLFGIAACLWALSVILITAISIYIRAAFYTCLYVWAIEAEAVTEMERRHVRPPAPLAAALA
;
A
#
# COMPACT_ATOMS: atom_id res chain seq x y z
N MET A 1 3.80 -10.86 19.78
CA MET A 1 4.10 -10.86 18.33
C MET A 1 3.56 -12.11 17.62
N LEU A 2 3.74 -13.32 18.17
CA LEU A 2 3.17 -14.53 17.54
C LEU A 2 1.64 -14.53 17.52
N GLU A 3 0.98 -14.00 18.56
CA GLU A 3 -0.48 -13.86 18.60
C GLU A 3 -1.02 -12.84 17.59
N SER A 4 -0.36 -11.68 17.43
CA SER A 4 -0.74 -10.69 16.42
C SER A 4 -0.55 -11.20 14.99
N PHE A 5 0.48 -12.03 14.78
CA PHE A 5 0.70 -12.72 13.50
C PHE A 5 -0.40 -13.75 13.20
N GLY A 6 -0.78 -14.56 14.20
CA GLY A 6 -1.87 -15.52 14.08
C GLY A 6 -3.23 -14.87 13.76
N ARG A 7 -3.52 -13.72 14.38
CA ARG A 7 -4.71 -12.90 14.08
C ARG A 7 -4.68 -12.37 12.63
N GLY A 8 -3.53 -11.86 12.18
CA GLY A 8 -3.34 -11.40 10.80
C GLY A 8 -3.61 -12.51 9.77
N LEU A 9 -3.12 -13.73 10.01
CA LEU A 9 -3.38 -14.88 9.13
C LEU A 9 -4.85 -15.28 9.09
N LYS A 10 -5.54 -15.32 10.23
CA LYS A 10 -6.98 -15.60 10.28
C LYS A 10 -7.79 -14.55 9.53
N MET A 11 -7.44 -13.28 9.71
CA MET A 11 -8.05 -12.15 9.01
C MET A 11 -7.87 -12.28 7.49
N ILE A 12 -6.66 -12.57 7.03
CA ILE A 12 -6.34 -12.81 5.62
C ILE A 12 -7.16 -13.96 5.05
N GLY A 13 -7.20 -15.08 5.78
CA GLY A 13 -8.01 -16.24 5.39
C GLY A 13 -9.50 -15.91 5.29
N ALA A 14 -10.03 -15.08 6.19
CA ALA A 14 -11.42 -14.62 6.16
C ALA A 14 -11.69 -13.69 4.96
N SER A 15 -10.82 -12.72 4.70
CA SER A 15 -10.91 -11.83 3.52
C SER A 15 -10.84 -12.61 2.21
N ILE A 16 -9.93 -13.57 2.09
CA ILE A 16 -9.83 -14.42 0.90
C ILE A 16 -11.10 -15.26 0.73
N ARG A 17 -11.61 -15.86 1.81
CA ARG A 17 -12.85 -16.65 1.77
C ARG A 17 -14.05 -15.81 1.35
N MET A 18 -14.12 -14.56 1.79
CA MET A 18 -15.13 -13.59 1.36
C MET A 18 -15.02 -13.32 -0.15
N GLY A 19 -13.81 -13.01 -0.65
CA GLY A 19 -13.58 -12.80 -2.09
C GLY A 19 -13.85 -14.03 -2.97
N TRP A 20 -13.63 -15.24 -2.45
CA TRP A 20 -13.95 -16.48 -3.17
C TRP A 20 -15.45 -16.77 -3.23
N ARG A 21 -16.21 -16.40 -2.18
CA ARG A 21 -17.67 -16.52 -2.17
C ARG A 21 -18.32 -15.54 -3.14
N ASP A 22 -17.75 -14.35 -3.26
CA ASP A 22 -18.21 -13.33 -4.18
C ASP A 22 -17.06 -12.87 -5.08
N LYS A 23 -16.89 -13.60 -6.20
CA LYS A 23 -15.81 -13.35 -7.18
C LYS A 23 -15.81 -11.92 -7.72
N ARG A 24 -16.93 -11.18 -7.60
CA ARG A 24 -17.00 -9.81 -8.07
C ARG A 24 -16.12 -8.87 -7.25
N LEU A 25 -15.86 -9.20 -5.98
CA LEU A 25 -14.96 -8.48 -5.09
C LEU A 25 -13.51 -8.51 -5.58
N LEU A 26 -13.14 -9.49 -6.41
CA LEU A 26 -11.78 -9.68 -6.91
C LEU A 26 -11.52 -8.95 -8.24
N TRP A 27 -12.57 -8.45 -8.92
CA TRP A 27 -12.41 -7.72 -10.19
C TRP A 27 -11.49 -6.51 -10.07
N PRO A 28 -11.63 -5.61 -9.08
CA PRO A 28 -10.73 -4.47 -8.96
C PRO A 28 -9.27 -4.89 -8.75
N SER A 29 -9.03 -5.96 -7.99
CA SER A 29 -7.70 -6.52 -7.76
C SER A 29 -7.09 -7.08 -9.05
N PHE A 30 -7.89 -7.75 -9.87
CA PHE A 30 -7.47 -8.20 -11.20
C PHE A 30 -7.08 -7.02 -12.11
N PHE A 31 -7.88 -5.96 -12.14
CA PHE A 31 -7.53 -4.74 -12.88
C PHE A 31 -6.28 -4.05 -12.31
N SER A 32 -6.05 -4.13 -10.99
CA SER A 32 -4.83 -3.58 -10.37
C SER A 32 -3.59 -4.34 -10.80
N VAL A 33 -3.64 -5.68 -10.95
CA VAL A 33 -2.55 -6.47 -11.53
C VAL A 33 -2.19 -5.96 -12.93
N ILE A 34 -3.19 -5.79 -13.79
CA ILE A 34 -3.00 -5.31 -15.16
C ILE A 34 -2.42 -3.88 -15.16
N ALA A 35 -2.97 -2.98 -14.34
CA ALA A 35 -2.48 -1.62 -14.21
C ALA A 35 -1.03 -1.57 -13.71
N ASN A 36 -0.70 -2.34 -12.67
CA ASN A 36 0.66 -2.43 -12.13
C ASN A 36 1.65 -2.95 -13.17
N PHE A 37 1.25 -3.96 -13.96
CA PHE A 37 2.09 -4.47 -15.05
C PHE A 37 2.30 -3.40 -16.14
N PHE A 38 1.24 -2.71 -16.54
CA PHE A 38 1.28 -1.66 -17.55
C PHE A 38 2.17 -0.50 -17.13
N PHE A 39 1.93 0.10 -15.96
CA PHE A 39 2.71 1.23 -15.45
C PHE A 39 4.15 0.84 -15.10
N GLY A 40 4.36 -0.38 -14.57
CA GLY A 40 5.70 -0.91 -14.34
C GLY A 40 6.50 -1.04 -15.64
N THR A 41 5.86 -1.51 -16.72
CA THR A 41 6.48 -1.58 -18.05
C THR A 41 6.79 -0.19 -18.60
N LEU A 42 5.88 0.78 -18.46
CA LEU A 42 6.13 2.16 -18.88
C LEU A 42 7.33 2.79 -18.16
N LEU A 43 7.43 2.61 -16.84
CA LEU A 43 8.57 3.09 -16.06
C LEU A 43 9.88 2.39 -16.46
N LEU A 44 9.82 1.10 -16.77
CA LEU A 44 10.99 0.36 -17.23
C LEU A 44 11.49 0.89 -18.58
N VAL A 45 10.58 1.09 -19.54
CA VAL A 45 10.90 1.67 -20.86
C VAL A 45 11.51 3.07 -20.70
N GLN A 46 10.92 3.89 -19.83
CA GLN A 46 11.43 5.22 -19.55
C GLN A 46 12.82 5.18 -18.88
N GLY A 47 13.01 4.27 -17.92
CA GLY A 47 14.29 4.06 -17.25
C GLY A 47 15.40 3.68 -18.25
N ILE A 48 15.12 2.77 -19.18
CA ILE A 48 16.06 2.40 -20.25
C ILE A 48 16.41 3.61 -21.12
N GLY A 49 15.42 4.41 -21.54
CA GLY A 49 15.66 5.63 -22.31
C GLY A 49 16.54 6.66 -21.58
N PHE A 50 16.39 6.77 -20.25
CA PHE A 50 17.26 7.60 -19.43
C PHE A 50 18.71 7.10 -19.38
N PHE A 51 18.93 5.79 -19.22
CA PHE A 51 20.28 5.21 -19.22
C PHE A 51 20.98 5.27 -20.58
N GLN A 52 20.23 5.15 -21.68
CA GLN A 52 20.78 5.26 -23.03
C GLN A 52 21.16 6.70 -23.39
N SER A 53 20.42 7.69 -22.88
CA SER A 53 20.71 9.11 -23.10
C SER A 53 21.81 9.67 -22.19
N ASN A 54 22.17 8.97 -21.10
CA ASN A 54 23.25 9.36 -20.19
C ASN A 54 24.21 8.19 -19.88
N PRO A 55 25.23 7.93 -20.72
CA PRO A 55 26.18 6.83 -20.55
C PRO A 55 27.00 6.88 -19.24
N GLY A 56 27.12 8.06 -18.63
CA GLY A 56 27.76 8.27 -17.32
C GLY A 56 26.89 7.89 -16.10
N ALA A 57 25.61 7.57 -16.29
CA ALA A 57 24.70 7.14 -15.22
C ALA A 57 24.86 5.65 -14.83
N SER A 58 25.87 4.97 -15.38
CA SER A 58 26.21 3.55 -15.17
C SER A 58 26.66 3.19 -13.75
N ALA A 59 26.57 4.10 -12.78
CA ALA A 59 26.82 3.85 -11.36
C ALA A 59 25.68 3.10 -10.63
N ALA A 60 24.59 2.73 -11.32
CA ALA A 60 23.46 2.01 -10.73
C ALA A 60 23.83 0.72 -9.96
N PRO A 61 24.77 -0.14 -10.41
CA PRO A 61 25.17 -1.33 -9.66
C PRO A 61 25.86 -0.99 -8.32
N GLN A 62 26.67 0.08 -8.30
CA GLN A 62 27.39 0.52 -7.10
C GLN A 62 26.45 1.14 -6.05
N HIS A 63 25.33 1.71 -6.48
CA HIS A 63 24.30 2.26 -5.58
C HIS A 63 23.35 1.19 -5.02
N ILE A 64 23.04 0.14 -5.78
CA ILE A 64 22.30 -1.04 -5.29
C ILE A 64 23.10 -1.74 -4.17
N ALA A 65 24.42 -1.83 -4.31
CA ALA A 65 25.33 -2.35 -3.28
C ALA A 65 25.44 -1.44 -2.03
N LYS A 66 25.30 -0.11 -2.19
CA LYS A 66 25.22 0.82 -1.05
C LYS A 66 23.85 0.78 -0.36
N GLN A 67 22.78 0.53 -1.12
CA GLN A 67 21.42 0.36 -0.58
C GLN A 67 21.28 -0.91 0.24
N SER A 68 21.84 -2.05 -0.20
CA SER A 68 21.82 -3.29 0.58
C SER A 68 22.51 -3.13 1.95
N HIS A 69 23.59 -2.34 2.01
CA HIS A 69 24.27 -1.98 3.26
C HIS A 69 23.44 -1.07 4.18
N LEU A 70 22.68 -0.11 3.64
CA LEU A 70 21.76 0.74 4.40
C LEU A 70 20.54 -0.05 4.93
N LEU A 71 20.12 -1.08 4.20
CA LEU A 71 19.03 -2.00 4.53
C LEU A 71 19.44 -2.96 5.67
N LEU A 72 20.67 -3.47 5.64
CA LEU A 72 21.29 -4.19 6.77
C LEU A 72 21.35 -3.33 8.05
N ARG A 73 21.59 -2.03 7.90
CA ARG A 73 21.56 -1.07 9.02
C ARG A 73 20.13 -0.79 9.54
N HIS A 74 19.11 -0.88 8.70
CA HIS A 74 17.70 -0.79 9.12
C HIS A 74 17.25 -2.03 9.89
N ILE A 75 17.74 -3.23 9.52
CA ILE A 75 17.53 -4.47 10.27
C ILE A 75 18.11 -4.36 11.69
N GLN A 76 19.31 -3.79 11.81
CA GLN A 76 19.97 -3.61 13.11
C GLN A 76 19.29 -2.59 14.03
N SER A 77 18.44 -1.69 13.50
CA SER A 77 17.87 -0.57 14.25
C SER A 77 16.42 -0.75 14.71
N GLY A 78 15.83 -1.94 14.55
CA GLY A 78 14.50 -2.21 15.14
C GLY A 78 13.31 -1.55 14.41
N ASN A 79 13.54 -0.88 13.27
CA ASN A 79 12.57 0.05 12.67
C ASN A 79 11.70 -0.60 11.57
N TRP A 80 11.03 -1.70 11.91
CA TRP A 80 10.37 -2.63 10.97
C TRP A 80 9.10 -2.02 10.36
N ALA A 81 8.49 -1.06 11.07
CA ALA A 81 7.25 -0.40 10.68
C ALA A 81 7.38 0.55 9.47
N GLN A 82 8.60 0.92 9.06
CA GLN A 82 8.79 1.88 7.96
C GLN A 82 8.58 1.26 6.56
N ALA A 83 8.66 -0.07 6.42
CA ALA A 83 8.59 -0.79 5.15
C ALA A 83 7.16 -1.06 4.61
N GLY A 84 6.13 -0.81 5.42
CA GLY A 84 4.74 -1.19 5.13
C GLY A 84 3.80 -0.07 4.67
N GLY A 85 4.32 1.13 4.37
CA GLY A 85 3.49 2.28 3.98
C GLY A 85 2.59 1.99 2.76
N LEU A 86 1.61 2.88 2.54
CA LEU A 86 0.59 2.87 1.47
C LEU A 86 1.04 2.49 0.03
N ASN A 87 2.35 2.46 -0.23
CA ASN A 87 2.95 1.88 -1.41
C ASN A 87 3.94 0.83 -0.93
N GLY A 88 3.78 -0.43 -1.34
CA GLY A 88 4.61 -1.55 -0.89
C GLY A 88 6.12 -1.35 -1.10
N ALA A 89 6.91 -2.39 -0.80
CA ALA A 89 8.38 -2.37 -0.72
C ALA A 89 9.15 -1.70 -1.89
N PHE A 90 8.49 -1.47 -3.04
CA PHE A 90 9.04 -0.74 -4.19
C PHE A 90 9.14 0.80 -4.02
N ASP A 91 8.45 1.42 -3.07
CA ASP A 91 8.50 2.89 -2.87
C ASP A 91 9.71 3.34 -2.01
N GLN A 92 10.38 2.40 -1.33
CA GLN A 92 11.57 2.68 -0.52
C GLN A 92 12.88 2.66 -1.32
N GLY A 93 12.88 2.06 -2.51
CA GLY A 93 14.02 2.15 -3.41
C GLY A 93 14.10 3.57 -3.92
N GLY A 94 15.21 4.28 -3.67
CA GLY A 94 15.49 5.66 -4.13
C GLY A 94 15.39 5.94 -5.63
N PHE A 95 14.72 5.09 -6.40
CA PHE A 95 14.26 5.28 -7.77
C PHE A 95 13.53 6.61 -7.95
N GLY A 96 12.67 6.99 -6.99
CA GLY A 96 12.03 8.31 -6.99
C GLY A 96 13.03 9.46 -6.96
N SER A 97 14.06 9.41 -6.11
CA SER A 97 15.05 10.49 -5.99
C SER A 97 15.96 10.66 -7.20
N GLN A 98 16.18 9.59 -7.99
CA GLN A 98 17.02 9.65 -9.19
C GLN A 98 16.25 10.14 -10.41
N ILE A 99 14.97 9.80 -10.53
CA ILE A 99 14.07 10.31 -11.58
C ILE A 99 14.03 11.84 -11.59
N PHE A 100 13.99 12.49 -10.42
CA PHE A 100 13.92 13.95 -10.30
C PHE A 100 15.28 14.67 -10.44
N SER A 101 16.37 13.93 -10.65
CA SER A 101 17.72 14.50 -10.80
C SER A 101 18.22 14.57 -12.25
N GLY A 102 17.48 13.97 -13.20
CA GLY A 102 17.76 14.01 -14.63
C GLY A 102 17.04 15.15 -15.36
N ASN A 103 17.37 15.36 -16.65
CA ASN A 103 16.74 16.32 -17.57
C ASN A 103 15.24 16.51 -17.26
N ASN A 104 14.83 17.78 -17.10
CA ASN A 104 13.49 18.16 -16.60
C ASN A 104 12.35 17.38 -17.29
N GLU A 105 12.46 17.11 -18.58
CA GLU A 105 11.45 16.41 -19.38
C GLU A 105 11.25 14.93 -18.97
N CYS A 106 12.33 14.17 -18.73
CA CYS A 106 12.23 12.79 -18.26
C CYS A 106 11.68 12.72 -16.83
N ALA A 107 12.05 13.67 -15.98
CA ALA A 107 11.52 13.75 -14.61
C ALA A 107 10.01 13.99 -14.61
N TRP A 108 9.50 14.88 -15.46
CA TRP A 108 8.07 15.18 -15.57
C TRP A 108 7.26 13.99 -16.09
N ILE A 109 7.74 13.31 -17.13
CA ILE A 109 7.04 12.13 -17.67
C ILE A 109 6.96 11.02 -16.62
N ALA A 110 8.03 10.81 -15.86
CA ALA A 110 8.06 9.78 -14.83
C ALA A 110 7.13 10.13 -13.67
N PHE A 111 7.11 11.41 -13.27
CA PHE A 111 6.16 11.91 -12.29
C PHE A 111 4.72 11.67 -12.73
N LEU A 112 4.38 11.96 -13.98
CA LEU A 112 3.03 11.71 -14.52
C LEU A 112 2.68 10.22 -14.52
N ILE A 113 3.62 9.36 -14.93
CA ILE A 113 3.41 7.90 -14.91
C ILE A 113 3.15 7.42 -13.47
N VAL A 114 3.96 7.85 -12.50
CA VAL A 114 3.79 7.49 -11.09
C VAL A 114 2.50 8.07 -10.50
N ALA A 115 2.14 9.31 -10.83
CA ALA A 115 0.92 9.95 -10.36
C ALA A 115 -0.33 9.24 -10.89
N LEU A 116 -0.35 8.91 -12.19
CA LEU A 116 -1.43 8.13 -12.81
C LEU A 116 -1.49 6.73 -12.23
N TRP A 117 -0.34 6.06 -12.06
CA TRP A 117 -0.27 4.75 -11.45
C TRP A 117 -0.86 4.76 -10.04
N TRP A 118 -0.46 5.74 -9.22
CA TRP A 118 -0.99 5.91 -7.87
C TRP A 118 -2.50 6.16 -7.88
N LEU A 119 -2.99 7.04 -8.75
CA LEU A 119 -4.39 7.39 -8.87
C LEU A 119 -5.24 6.19 -9.32
N THR A 120 -4.77 5.41 -10.30
CA THR A 120 -5.45 4.18 -10.75
C THR A 120 -5.57 3.17 -9.61
N ASN A 121 -4.50 2.96 -8.84
CA ASN A 121 -4.55 2.05 -7.70
C ASN A 121 -5.49 2.54 -6.59
N ARG A 122 -5.51 3.84 -6.28
CA ARG A 122 -6.48 4.41 -5.33
C ARG A 122 -7.92 4.29 -5.81
N PHE A 123 -8.15 4.52 -7.10
CA PHE A 123 -9.46 4.35 -7.71
C PHE A 123 -9.94 2.90 -7.53
N LEU A 124 -9.13 1.91 -7.91
CA LEU A 124 -9.48 0.49 -7.79
C LEU A 124 -9.66 0.05 -6.32
N GLU A 125 -8.89 0.62 -5.40
CA GLU A 125 -9.09 0.40 -3.97
C GLU A 125 -10.43 0.97 -3.48
N GLY A 126 -10.81 2.15 -3.97
CA GLY A 126 -12.12 2.74 -3.72
C GLY A 126 -13.25 1.84 -4.25
N VAL A 127 -13.08 1.28 -5.46
CA VAL A 127 -14.08 0.37 -6.04
C VAL A 127 -14.20 -0.90 -5.21
N THR A 128 -13.07 -1.43 -4.73
CA THR A 128 -13.06 -2.57 -3.79
C THR A 128 -13.84 -2.23 -2.53
N THR A 129 -13.61 -1.04 -1.97
CA THR A 129 -14.28 -0.56 -0.75
C THR A 129 -15.80 -0.49 -0.93
N ALA A 130 -16.27 0.10 -2.04
CA ALA A 130 -17.71 0.15 -2.36
C ALA A 130 -18.32 -1.26 -2.53
N LEU A 131 -17.61 -2.17 -3.21
CA LEU A 131 -18.11 -3.53 -3.40
C LEU A 131 -18.14 -4.33 -2.09
N VAL A 132 -17.10 -4.24 -1.27
CA VAL A 132 -17.06 -4.86 0.06
C VAL A 132 -18.18 -4.29 0.93
N TYR A 133 -18.41 -2.98 0.91
CA TYR A 133 -19.52 -2.35 1.61
C TYR A 133 -20.87 -2.93 1.18
N SER A 134 -21.17 -2.96 -0.12
CA SER A 134 -22.43 -3.53 -0.64
C SER A 134 -22.59 -5.01 -0.28
N HIS A 135 -21.51 -5.79 -0.25
CA HIS A 135 -21.55 -7.19 0.15
C HIS A 135 -21.91 -7.34 1.64
N LEU A 136 -21.44 -6.42 2.49
CA LEU A 136 -21.70 -6.46 3.93
C LEU A 136 -23.11 -5.98 4.28
N THR A 137 -23.61 -4.94 3.61
CA THR A 137 -24.90 -4.31 3.94
C THR A 137 -26.08 -4.89 3.18
N GLU A 138 -25.91 -5.23 1.90
CA GLU A 138 -26.97 -5.74 1.02
C GLU A 138 -26.88 -7.26 0.79
N GLY A 139 -25.78 -7.89 1.22
CA GLY A 139 -25.55 -9.33 1.13
C GLY A 139 -24.73 -9.78 -0.08
N PRO A 140 -24.41 -11.09 -0.20
CA PRO A 140 -23.50 -11.59 -1.23
C PRO A 140 -24.04 -11.39 -2.66
N GLY A 141 -23.23 -10.83 -3.56
CA GLY A 141 -23.56 -10.66 -4.97
C GLY A 141 -24.46 -9.47 -5.32
N SER A 142 -24.79 -8.61 -4.35
CA SER A 142 -25.57 -7.37 -4.52
C SER A 142 -24.79 -6.30 -5.28
N GLY A 143 -23.49 -6.17 -4.98
CA GLY A 143 -22.60 -5.16 -5.54
C GLY A 143 -22.44 -5.26 -7.05
N LYS A 144 -22.88 -4.22 -7.77
CA LYS A 144 -22.57 -4.04 -9.20
C LYS A 144 -21.30 -3.21 -9.34
N PHE A 145 -20.33 -3.73 -10.10
CA PHE A 145 -19.07 -3.04 -10.39
C PHE A 145 -19.27 -1.63 -10.95
N SER A 146 -20.25 -1.44 -11.84
CA SER A 146 -20.56 -0.13 -12.42
C SER A 146 -21.06 0.89 -11.38
N ILE A 147 -21.84 0.45 -10.39
CA ILE A 147 -22.32 1.31 -9.30
C ILE A 147 -21.15 1.69 -8.40
N ALA A 148 -20.29 0.72 -8.06
CA ALA A 148 -19.07 0.96 -7.29
C ALA A 148 -18.14 1.96 -8.00
N CYS A 149 -17.90 1.80 -9.31
CA CYS A 149 -17.14 2.77 -10.10
C CYS A 149 -17.77 4.16 -10.07
N ARG A 150 -19.10 4.27 -10.20
CA ARG A 150 -19.80 5.56 -10.17
C ARG A 150 -19.65 6.26 -8.81
N ALA A 151 -19.73 5.52 -7.71
CA ALA A 151 -19.56 6.06 -6.35
C ALA A 151 -18.14 6.60 -6.11
N VAL A 152 -17.13 5.95 -6.68
CA VAL A 152 -15.74 6.40 -6.60
C VAL A 152 -15.50 7.60 -7.52
N LEU A 153 -16.07 7.58 -8.73
CA LEU A 153 -15.97 8.69 -9.69
C LEU A 153 -16.64 9.97 -9.18
N SER A 154 -17.79 9.87 -8.50
CA SER A 154 -18.41 11.04 -7.87
C SER A 154 -17.56 11.66 -6.77
N SER A 155 -16.61 10.89 -6.22
CA SER A 155 -15.72 11.29 -5.14
C SER A 155 -14.28 11.52 -5.63
N MET A 156 -14.07 11.62 -6.95
CA MET A 156 -12.75 11.72 -7.56
C MET A 156 -11.98 12.97 -7.11
N GLU A 157 -12.68 14.07 -6.83
CA GLU A 157 -12.08 15.27 -6.26
C GLU A 157 -11.41 14.99 -4.90
N ALA A 158 -12.11 14.28 -4.01
CA ALA A 158 -11.58 13.94 -2.69
C ALA A 158 -10.39 12.97 -2.80
N ILE A 159 -10.41 12.05 -3.76
CA ILE A 159 -9.31 11.13 -4.05
C ILE A 159 -8.08 11.90 -4.58
N PHE A 160 -8.30 12.91 -5.42
CA PHE A 160 -7.22 13.78 -5.89
C PHE A 160 -6.56 14.54 -4.74
N TRP A 161 -7.37 15.13 -3.84
CA TRP A 161 -6.85 15.78 -2.63
C TRP A 161 -6.13 14.82 -1.68
N LEU A 162 -6.63 13.58 -1.55
CA LEU A 162 -5.94 12.53 -0.82
C LEU A 162 -4.54 12.26 -1.42
N GLY A 163 -4.42 12.29 -2.74
CA GLY A 163 -3.13 12.16 -3.43
C GLY A 163 -2.19 13.32 -3.20
N ALA A 164 -2.68 14.54 -3.34
CA ALA A 164 -1.91 15.75 -3.06
C ALA A 164 -1.41 15.75 -1.60
N ALA A 165 -2.29 15.46 -0.65
CA ALA A 165 -1.94 15.41 0.77
C ALA A 165 -0.96 14.26 1.08
N THR A 166 -1.11 13.09 0.44
CA THR A 166 -0.16 11.97 0.57
C THR A 166 1.22 12.35 0.05
N PHE A 167 1.27 13.03 -1.09
CA PHE A 167 2.52 13.52 -1.68
C PHE A 167 3.21 14.54 -0.77
N ILE A 168 2.47 15.51 -0.25
CA ILE A 168 2.98 16.52 0.69
C ILE A 168 3.49 15.85 1.97
N ALA A 169 2.70 14.96 2.59
CA ALA A 169 3.08 14.23 3.80
C ALA A 169 4.38 13.44 3.59
N LYS A 170 4.51 12.75 2.45
CA LYS A 170 5.75 12.03 2.09
C LYS A 170 6.93 12.95 1.85
N THR A 171 6.73 14.07 1.17
CA THR A 171 7.78 15.07 0.91
C THR A 171 8.31 15.65 2.22
N ILE A 172 7.41 16.01 3.14
CA ILE A 172 7.74 16.50 4.47
C ILE A 172 8.46 15.40 5.27
N ALA A 173 7.94 14.17 5.30
CA ALA A 173 8.56 13.06 6.01
C ALA A 173 9.97 12.75 5.47
N GLY A 174 10.17 12.79 4.15
CA GLY A 174 11.46 12.62 3.50
C GLY A 174 12.44 13.73 3.86
N TRP A 175 11.98 14.99 3.84
CA TRP A 175 12.79 16.14 4.23
C TRP A 175 13.20 16.11 5.72
N LEU A 176 12.27 15.76 6.61
CA LEU A 176 12.55 15.59 8.04
C LEU A 176 13.57 14.47 8.29
N ARG A 177 13.49 13.37 7.52
CA ARG A 177 14.42 12.24 7.59
C ARG A 177 15.80 12.58 7.01
N GLY A 178 15.87 13.46 6.01
CA GLY A 178 17.10 13.98 5.43
C GLY A 178 17.87 14.94 6.35
N LYS A 179 17.18 15.60 7.28
CA LYS A 179 17.77 16.45 8.32
C LYS A 179 18.26 15.71 9.57
N LYS A 180 18.50 14.39 9.47
CA LYS A 180 19.11 13.59 10.55
C LYS A 180 20.53 14.09 10.88
N GLY A 181 20.62 15.12 11.72
CA GLY A 181 21.82 15.46 12.47
C GLY A 181 21.94 14.58 13.72
N ALA A 182 23.16 14.21 14.09
CA ALA A 182 23.44 13.44 15.30
C ALA A 182 23.06 14.24 16.56
N GLY A 183 22.09 13.76 17.35
CA GLY A 183 21.69 14.35 18.63
C GLY A 183 20.23 14.09 19.01
N VAL A 184 19.84 14.49 20.23
CA VAL A 184 18.48 14.38 20.80
C VAL A 184 17.42 15.06 19.91
N PHE A 185 17.80 16.12 19.21
CA PHE A 185 16.94 16.81 18.23
C PHE A 185 16.68 15.95 16.97
N GLY A 186 17.65 15.13 16.54
CA GLY A 186 17.48 14.16 15.45
C GLY A 186 16.64 12.95 15.84
N PHE A 187 16.64 12.56 17.12
CA PHE A 187 15.74 11.54 17.68
C PHE A 187 14.27 12.02 17.69
N GLY A 188 14.03 13.27 18.12
CA GLY A 188 12.68 13.88 18.12
C GLY A 188 12.07 14.05 16.73
N LEU A 189 12.86 14.49 15.75
CA LEU A 189 12.40 14.60 14.35
C LEU A 189 12.14 13.22 13.71
N GLY A 190 12.93 12.20 14.09
CA GLY A 190 12.70 10.82 13.67
C GLY A 190 11.40 10.24 14.24
N PHE A 191 11.08 10.57 15.50
CA PHE A 191 9.83 10.19 16.15
C PHE A 191 8.62 10.88 15.50
N LEU A 192 8.70 12.19 15.24
CA LEU A 192 7.66 12.95 14.53
C LEU A 192 7.40 12.41 13.11
N ALA A 193 8.46 12.11 12.35
CA ALA A 193 8.31 11.51 11.02
C ALA A 193 7.63 10.13 11.10
N ASN A 194 7.90 9.34 12.14
CA ASN A 194 7.21 8.08 12.38
C ASN A 194 5.75 8.27 12.81
N LEU A 195 5.45 9.23 13.68
CA LEU A 195 4.07 9.55 14.09
C LEU A 195 3.23 10.03 12.91
N VAL A 196 3.75 10.96 12.10
CA VAL A 196 3.07 11.44 10.89
C VAL A 196 2.85 10.28 9.92
N GLN A 197 3.84 9.40 9.75
CA GLN A 197 3.70 8.24 8.87
C GLN A 197 2.64 7.26 9.39
N VAL A 198 2.65 6.90 10.67
CA VAL A 198 1.67 5.99 11.28
C VAL A 198 0.28 6.60 11.22
N PHE A 199 0.13 7.87 11.61
CA PHE A 199 -1.14 8.58 11.54
C PHE A 199 -1.65 8.68 10.10
N TRP A 200 -0.78 9.00 9.13
CA TRP A 200 -1.15 9.06 7.71
C TRP A 200 -1.49 7.68 7.13
N THR A 201 -0.85 6.61 7.64
CA THR A 201 -1.16 5.24 7.21
C THR A 201 -2.52 4.81 7.76
N LEU A 202 -2.79 5.03 9.05
CA LEU A 202 -4.10 4.79 9.67
C LEU A 202 -5.22 5.64 9.07
N ALA A 203 -5.01 6.96 9.03
CA ALA A 203 -5.98 7.90 8.49
C ALA A 203 -6.18 7.66 6.99
N GLY A 204 -5.13 7.44 6.21
CA GLY A 204 -5.21 7.19 4.77
C GLY A 204 -6.10 5.99 4.41
N HIS A 205 -6.07 4.93 5.21
CA HIS A 205 -6.90 3.76 4.98
C HIS A 205 -8.35 3.90 5.48
N LEU A 206 -8.64 4.79 6.43
CA LEU A 206 -10.00 5.08 6.90
C LEU A 206 -10.67 6.23 6.14
N ILE A 207 -9.87 7.15 5.59
CA ILE A 207 -10.35 8.25 4.74
C ILE A 207 -11.01 7.71 3.49
N LEU A 208 -10.44 6.67 2.86
CA LEU A 208 -10.97 6.13 1.62
C LEU A 208 -12.39 5.53 1.77
N PRO A 209 -12.68 4.67 2.77
CA PRO A 209 -14.04 4.29 3.13
C PRO A 209 -14.97 5.48 3.43
N ALA A 210 -14.52 6.48 4.18
CA ALA A 210 -15.33 7.66 4.46
C ALA A 210 -15.71 8.45 3.20
N ILE A 211 -14.77 8.60 2.26
CA ILE A 211 -15.02 9.24 0.97
C ILE A 211 -16.01 8.41 0.15
N VAL A 212 -15.77 7.11 0.02
CA VAL A 212 -16.50 6.26 -0.94
C VAL A 212 -17.88 5.86 -0.43
N ILE A 213 -18.04 5.62 0.87
CA ILE A 213 -19.29 5.12 1.47
C ILE A 213 -20.19 6.29 1.85
N GLU A 214 -19.66 7.33 2.50
CA GLU A 214 -20.45 8.48 2.95
C GLU A 214 -20.49 9.62 1.92
N GLY A 215 -19.71 9.54 0.84
CA GLY A 215 -19.61 10.63 -0.14
C GLY A 215 -18.94 11.90 0.42
N ALA A 216 -18.15 11.75 1.49
CA ALA A 216 -17.55 12.88 2.19
C ALA A 216 -16.47 13.57 1.34
N THR A 217 -16.38 14.90 1.45
CA THR A 217 -15.22 15.65 0.92
C THR A 217 -13.96 15.23 1.66
N PHE A 218 -12.78 15.47 1.08
CA PHE A 218 -11.49 15.10 1.69
C PHE A 218 -11.36 15.53 3.16
N TRP A 219 -11.69 16.79 3.46
CA TRP A 219 -11.62 17.33 4.81
C TRP A 219 -12.67 16.74 5.76
N GLY A 220 -13.88 16.46 5.26
CA GLY A 220 -14.92 15.77 6.02
C GLY A 220 -14.49 14.35 6.37
N ALA A 221 -13.97 13.61 5.38
CA ALA A 221 -13.46 12.26 5.54
C ALA A 221 -12.25 12.19 6.49
N LEU A 222 -11.36 13.18 6.45
CA LEU A 222 -10.22 13.28 7.37
C LEU A 222 -10.69 13.45 8.82
N LYS A 223 -11.64 14.35 9.08
CA LYS A 223 -12.22 14.53 10.43
C LYS A 223 -12.97 13.28 10.90
N ARG A 224 -13.67 12.60 9.99
CA ARG A 224 -14.38 11.34 10.26
C ARG A 224 -13.40 10.24 10.67
N ALA A 225 -12.33 10.07 9.89
CA ALA A 225 -11.26 9.11 10.16
C ALA A 225 -10.53 9.40 11.48
N ASP A 226 -10.24 10.67 11.78
CA ASP A 226 -9.61 11.09 13.04
C ASP A 226 -10.48 10.76 14.26
N LYS A 227 -11.78 11.09 14.20
CA LYS A 227 -12.74 10.73 15.24
C LYS A 227 -12.80 9.22 15.47
N MET A 228 -12.85 8.42 14.40
CA MET A 228 -12.88 6.96 14.48
C MET A 228 -11.59 6.36 15.04
N ALA A 229 -10.44 6.94 14.66
CA ALA A 229 -9.15 6.55 15.22
C ALA A 229 -9.13 6.81 16.73
N SER A 230 -9.48 8.03 17.17
CA SER A 230 -9.38 8.44 18.58
C SER A 230 -10.11 7.54 19.59
N GLY A 231 -11.18 6.85 19.18
CA GLY A 231 -11.99 6.00 20.06
C GLY A 231 -11.56 4.52 20.15
N ASN A 232 -10.72 4.02 19.24
CA ASN A 232 -10.42 2.58 19.15
C ASN A 232 -9.01 2.24 18.58
N LEU A 233 -8.08 3.20 18.60
CA LEU A 233 -6.73 3.15 17.99
C LEU A 233 -5.92 1.88 18.27
N LEU A 234 -6.00 1.31 19.48
CA LEU A 234 -5.22 0.13 19.85
C LEU A 234 -5.66 -1.12 19.08
N THR A 235 -6.97 -1.32 18.96
CA THR A 235 -7.57 -2.48 18.30
C THR A 235 -7.36 -2.43 16.80
N ILE A 236 -7.42 -1.22 16.23
CA ILE A 236 -7.09 -0.95 14.83
C ILE A 236 -5.59 -1.19 14.58
N GLY A 237 -4.74 -0.67 15.46
CA GLY A 237 -3.28 -0.78 15.35
C GLY A 237 -2.77 -2.23 15.44
N PHE A 238 -3.35 -3.09 16.30
CA PHE A 238 -2.90 -4.49 16.39
C PHE A 238 -3.24 -5.31 15.14
N GLY A 239 -4.38 -5.04 14.49
CA GLY A 239 -4.76 -5.69 13.23
C GLY A 239 -3.86 -5.26 12.08
N GLU A 240 -3.63 -3.95 11.94
CA GLU A 240 -2.77 -3.38 10.90
C GLU A 240 -1.32 -3.86 11.03
N VAL A 241 -0.73 -3.79 12.22
CA VAL A 241 0.67 -4.20 12.44
C VAL A 241 0.89 -5.68 12.10
N GLY A 242 -0.10 -6.56 12.37
CA GLY A 242 -0.01 -7.98 12.02
C GLY A 242 -0.02 -8.21 10.50
N VAL A 243 -0.91 -7.52 9.80
CA VAL A 243 -1.09 -7.63 8.35
C VAL A 243 0.10 -7.03 7.61
N ASP A 244 0.56 -5.85 8.04
CA ASP A 244 1.72 -5.19 7.47
C ASP A 244 3.00 -5.97 7.72
N ALA A 245 3.19 -6.55 8.92
CA ALA A 245 4.35 -7.39 9.18
C ALA A 245 4.38 -8.63 8.28
N LEU A 246 3.23 -9.25 8.02
CA LEU A 246 3.15 -10.39 7.12
C LEU A 246 3.48 -9.98 5.68
N PHE A 247 2.83 -8.94 5.16
CA PHE A 247 3.10 -8.49 3.79
C PHE A 247 4.52 -7.99 3.61
N ALA A 248 5.07 -7.28 4.59
CA ALA A 248 6.48 -6.89 4.59
C ALA A 248 7.38 -8.12 4.53
N GLY A 249 7.10 -9.15 5.34
CA GLY A 249 7.84 -10.42 5.29
C GLY A 249 7.75 -11.12 3.94
N ILE A 250 6.56 -11.22 3.35
CA ILE A 250 6.36 -11.81 2.02
C ILE A 250 7.09 -11.00 0.95
N SER A 251 6.98 -9.67 0.97
CA SER A 251 7.69 -8.78 0.05
C SER A 251 9.19 -8.89 0.21
N TRP A 252 9.70 -9.09 1.42
CA TRP A 252 11.12 -9.31 1.68
C TRP A 252 11.60 -10.63 1.08
N LEU A 253 10.85 -11.71 1.29
CA LEU A 253 11.18 -13.01 0.71
C LEU A 253 11.16 -12.94 -0.81
N MET A 254 10.12 -12.34 -1.41
CA MET A 254 10.04 -12.19 -2.87
C MET A 254 11.14 -11.27 -3.41
N GLY A 255 11.38 -10.12 -2.80
CA GLY A 255 12.43 -9.19 -3.20
C GLY A 255 13.83 -9.83 -3.07
N GLY A 256 14.10 -10.49 -1.94
CA GLY A 256 15.34 -11.19 -1.68
C GLY A 256 15.60 -12.33 -2.65
N LEU A 257 14.57 -13.14 -2.95
CA LEU A 257 14.66 -14.20 -3.96
C LEU A 257 14.94 -13.63 -5.35
N GLY A 258 14.27 -12.54 -5.73
CA GLY A 258 14.49 -11.88 -7.02
C GLY A 258 15.92 -11.34 -7.17
N VAL A 259 16.41 -10.62 -6.15
CA VAL A 259 17.78 -10.08 -6.15
C VAL A 259 18.82 -11.18 -6.17
N THR A 260 18.63 -12.25 -5.38
CA THR A 260 19.56 -13.38 -5.34
C THR A 260 19.59 -14.12 -6.68
N ALA A 261 18.43 -14.40 -7.27
CA ALA A 261 18.34 -15.03 -8.58
C ALA A 261 18.97 -14.18 -9.68
N PHE A 262 18.74 -12.86 -9.65
CA PHE A 262 19.37 -11.92 -10.58
C PHE A 262 20.89 -11.91 -10.44
N TYR A 263 21.42 -11.82 -9.22
CA TYR A 263 22.85 -11.81 -8.97
C TYR A 263 23.53 -13.11 -9.44
N LEU A 264 22.93 -14.26 -9.15
CA LEU A 264 23.44 -15.56 -9.62
C LEU A 264 23.45 -15.62 -11.14
N ALA A 265 22.35 -15.24 -11.79
CA ALA A 265 22.26 -15.22 -13.25
C ALA A 265 23.25 -14.24 -13.90
N PHE A 266 23.51 -13.09 -13.29
CA PHE A 266 24.53 -12.15 -13.72
C PHE A 266 25.95 -12.74 -13.59
N SER A 267 26.27 -13.33 -12.44
CA SER A 267 27.59 -13.92 -12.18
C SER A 267 27.92 -15.11 -13.09
N GLN A 268 26.90 -15.83 -13.57
CA GLN A 268 27.03 -16.98 -14.46
C GLN A 268 26.84 -16.63 -15.94
N GLY A 269 26.66 -15.34 -16.29
CA GLY A 269 26.45 -14.90 -17.67
C GLY A 269 25.12 -15.35 -18.29
N MET A 270 24.14 -15.75 -17.47
CA MET A 270 22.88 -16.35 -17.90
C MET A 270 21.75 -15.34 -18.20
N LEU A 271 22.01 -14.03 -18.09
CA LEU A 271 20.97 -13.00 -18.24
C LEU A 271 20.24 -13.01 -19.59
N LEU A 272 20.93 -13.42 -20.66
CA LEU A 272 20.35 -13.47 -22.01
C LEU A 272 19.72 -14.83 -22.33
N THR A 273 19.69 -15.76 -21.37
CA THR A 273 19.10 -17.08 -21.59
C THR A 273 17.56 -16.98 -21.57
N PRO A 274 16.85 -17.72 -22.44
CA PRO A 274 15.39 -17.79 -22.39
C PRO A 274 14.87 -18.28 -21.03
N LEU A 275 15.63 -19.16 -20.36
CA LEU A 275 15.29 -19.67 -19.03
C LEU A 275 15.26 -18.55 -17.98
N PHE A 276 16.26 -17.66 -17.99
CA PHE A 276 16.26 -16.50 -17.10
C PHE A 276 15.08 -15.56 -17.41
N GLY A 277 14.79 -15.33 -18.70
CA GLY A 277 13.63 -14.53 -19.11
C GLY A 277 12.31 -15.07 -18.55
N ILE A 278 12.07 -16.38 -18.65
CA ILE A 278 10.88 -17.03 -18.09
C ILE A 278 10.85 -16.90 -16.56
N ALA A 279 11.97 -17.16 -15.88
CA ALA A 279 12.06 -17.05 -14.43
C ALA A 279 11.80 -15.62 -13.94
N ALA A 280 12.35 -14.61 -14.62
CA ALA A 280 12.13 -13.20 -14.33
C ALA A 280 10.67 -12.79 -14.54
N CYS A 281 10.03 -13.27 -15.62
CA CYS A 281 8.61 -13.04 -15.88
C CYS A 281 7.72 -13.67 -14.79
N LEU A 282 7.98 -14.93 -14.41
CA LEU A 282 7.23 -15.61 -13.35
C LEU A 282 7.38 -14.91 -12.00
N TRP A 283 8.59 -14.45 -11.68
CA TRP A 283 8.84 -13.67 -10.48
C TRP A 283 8.15 -12.30 -10.51
N ALA A 284 8.20 -11.58 -11.63
CA ALA A 284 7.49 -10.31 -11.76
C ALA A 284 5.97 -10.50 -11.60
N LEU A 285 5.39 -11.54 -12.22
CA LEU A 285 3.99 -11.88 -12.07
C LEU A 285 3.62 -12.22 -10.62
N SER A 286 4.46 -12.96 -9.89
CA SER A 286 4.19 -13.29 -8.48
C SER A 286 4.21 -12.05 -7.60
N VAL A 287 5.17 -11.13 -7.80
CA VAL A 287 5.24 -9.84 -7.10
C VAL A 287 3.99 -9.00 -7.34
N ILE A 288 3.54 -8.91 -8.60
CA ILE A 288 2.34 -8.14 -8.95
C ILE A 288 1.10 -8.76 -8.30
N LEU A 289 0.97 -10.09 -8.33
CA LEU A 289 -0.15 -10.81 -7.74
C LEU A 289 -0.22 -10.60 -6.21
N ILE A 290 0.92 -10.75 -5.52
CA ILE A 290 1.01 -10.53 -4.08
C ILE A 290 0.61 -9.09 -3.73
N THR A 291 1.09 -8.12 -4.51
CA THR A 291 0.75 -6.70 -4.32
C THR A 291 -0.75 -6.46 -4.46
N ALA A 292 -1.38 -7.03 -5.49
CA ALA A 292 -2.82 -6.89 -5.69
C ALA A 292 -3.65 -7.56 -4.57
N ILE A 293 -3.22 -8.74 -4.10
CA ILE A 293 -3.83 -9.39 -2.94
C ILE A 293 -3.69 -8.53 -1.69
N SER A 294 -2.52 -7.91 -1.47
CA SER A 294 -2.29 -7.00 -0.34
C SER A 294 -3.24 -5.81 -0.37
N ILE A 295 -3.40 -5.17 -1.52
CA ILE A 295 -4.33 -4.04 -1.70
C ILE A 295 -5.77 -4.48 -1.38
N TYR A 296 -6.20 -5.61 -1.92
CA TYR A 296 -7.53 -6.16 -1.67
C TYR A 296 -7.79 -6.42 -0.18
N ILE A 297 -6.89 -7.15 0.47
CA ILE A 297 -7.05 -7.55 1.88
C ILE A 297 -7.10 -6.31 2.76
N ARG A 298 -6.26 -5.33 2.48
CA ARG A 298 -6.22 -4.07 3.22
C ARG A 298 -7.52 -3.29 3.05
N ALA A 299 -7.97 -3.11 1.81
CA ALA A 299 -9.26 -2.45 1.52
C ALA A 299 -10.43 -3.14 2.21
N ALA A 300 -10.49 -4.48 2.15
CA ALA A 300 -11.54 -5.26 2.79
C ALA A 300 -11.52 -5.10 4.31
N PHE A 301 -10.34 -5.15 4.93
CA PHE A 301 -10.18 -4.97 6.38
C PHE A 301 -10.67 -3.58 6.83
N TYR A 302 -10.21 -2.51 6.19
CA TYR A 302 -10.59 -1.16 6.58
C TYR A 302 -12.05 -0.84 6.29
N THR A 303 -12.61 -1.41 5.23
CA THR A 303 -14.05 -1.32 4.98
C THR A 303 -14.85 -2.02 6.08
N CYS A 304 -14.43 -3.23 6.48
CA CYS A 304 -15.07 -3.97 7.57
C CYS A 304 -15.01 -3.21 8.90
N LEU A 305 -13.85 -2.62 9.21
CA LEU A 305 -13.66 -1.77 10.38
C LEU A 305 -14.56 -0.54 10.31
N TYR A 306 -14.62 0.12 9.16
CA TYR A 306 -15.42 1.32 8.95
C TYR A 306 -16.92 1.05 9.14
N VAL A 307 -17.43 -0.03 8.54
CA VAL A 307 -18.83 -0.46 8.71
C VAL A 307 -19.13 -0.75 10.17
N TRP A 308 -18.26 -1.51 10.85
CA TRP A 308 -18.42 -1.81 12.27
C TRP A 308 -18.40 -0.54 13.13
N ALA A 309 -17.56 0.44 12.79
CA ALA A 309 -17.51 1.73 13.49
C ALA A 309 -18.80 2.53 13.30
N ILE A 310 -19.37 2.57 12.10
CA ILE A 310 -20.68 3.21 11.85
C ILE A 310 -21.78 2.52 12.64
N GLU A 311 -21.84 1.18 12.60
CA GLU A 311 -22.83 0.41 13.35
C GLU A 311 -22.69 0.66 14.85
N ALA A 312 -21.47 0.68 15.38
CA ALA A 312 -21.19 0.98 16.79
C ALA A 312 -21.56 2.42 17.19
N GLU A 313 -21.50 3.38 16.27
CA GLU A 313 -21.98 4.76 16.50
C GLU A 313 -23.50 4.88 16.45
N ALA A 314 -24.19 4.02 15.69
CA ALA A 314 -25.64 4.04 15.54
C ALA A 314 -26.41 3.53 16.76
N VAL A 315 -25.74 2.80 17.67
CA VAL A 315 -26.34 2.22 18.88
C VAL A 315 -25.90 2.93 20.16
N THR A 316 -26.71 2.79 21.21
CA THR A 316 -26.40 3.32 22.55
C THR A 316 -25.16 2.64 23.15
N GLU A 317 -24.45 3.29 24.08
CA GLU A 317 -23.18 2.76 24.64
C GLU A 317 -23.32 1.37 25.29
N MET A 318 -24.50 1.05 25.84
CA MET A 318 -24.82 -0.25 26.43
C MET A 318 -24.96 -1.36 25.37
N GLU A 319 -25.47 -1.02 24.19
CA GLU A 319 -25.67 -1.96 23.06
C GLU A 319 -24.44 -2.07 22.18
N ARG A 320 -23.53 -1.08 22.22
CA ARG A 320 -22.27 -1.07 21.46
C ARG A 320 -21.42 -2.33 21.69
N ARG A 321 -21.46 -2.93 22.89
CA ARG A 321 -20.76 -4.20 23.21
C ARG A 321 -21.35 -5.43 22.50
N HIS A 322 -22.57 -5.34 22.00
CA HIS A 322 -23.27 -6.44 21.33
C HIS A 322 -23.17 -6.39 19.80
N VAL A 323 -22.61 -5.32 19.24
CA VAL A 323 -22.38 -5.17 17.79
C VAL A 323 -21.30 -6.16 17.35
N ARG A 324 -21.71 -7.19 16.61
CA ARG A 324 -20.81 -8.24 16.14
C ARG A 324 -19.93 -7.71 14.99
N PRO A 325 -18.59 -7.85 15.08
CA PRO A 325 -17.73 -7.45 13.98
C PRO A 325 -17.96 -8.35 12.74
N PRO A 326 -17.90 -7.81 11.52
CA PRO A 326 -17.99 -8.59 10.28
C PRO A 326 -16.85 -9.61 10.17
N ALA A 327 -17.05 -10.70 9.43
CA ALA A 327 -16.20 -11.90 9.50
C ALA A 327 -14.67 -11.67 9.37
N PRO A 328 -14.16 -10.81 8.47
CA PRO A 328 -12.73 -10.49 8.42
C PRO A 328 -12.23 -9.78 9.69
N LEU A 329 -13.02 -8.85 10.22
CA LEU A 329 -12.70 -8.12 11.44
C LEU A 329 -12.85 -9.02 12.68
N ALA A 330 -13.88 -9.86 12.73
CA ALA A 330 -14.08 -10.84 13.80
C ALA A 330 -12.89 -11.80 13.92
N ALA A 331 -12.34 -12.23 12.78
CA ALA A 331 -11.16 -13.09 12.73
C ALA A 331 -9.88 -12.37 13.19
N ALA A 332 -9.80 -11.05 13.01
CA ALA A 332 -8.68 -10.24 13.51
C ALA A 332 -8.79 -9.97 15.02
N LEU A 333 -10.01 -9.91 15.56
CA LEU A 333 -10.30 -9.62 16.96
C LEU A 333 -10.33 -10.86 17.88
N ALA A 334 -10.36 -12.08 17.30
CA ALA A 334 -10.34 -13.36 18.00
C ALA A 334 -8.91 -13.83 18.35
#